data_AF-A0A820SPM2-F1
#
_entry.id   AF-A0A820SPM2-F1
#
_cell.length_a   1.000
_cell.length_b   1.000
_cell.length_c   1.000
_cell.angle_alpha   90.00
_cell.angle_beta   90.00
_cell.angle_gamma   90.00
#
_symmetry.space_group_name_H-M   'P 1'
#
loop_
_entity.id
_entity.type
_entity.pdbx_description
1 polymer ?
#
loop_
_entity_poly.entity_id
_entity_poly.type
_entity_poly.pdbx_seq_one_letter_code
_entity_poly.pdbx_strand_id
1 'polypeptide(L)'
;RCTHRINSYEELIKLPGIGESLAKKIWEIIDTGSFEKLEDFQSSEYMNVITLFGNVWGCGPNIAKQWYDQGFRTLDDLRTKAKLSDNQQVGLKYYDEFLERMP
;
A
#
# COMPACT_ATOMS: atom_id res chain seq x y z
N ARG A 1 19.49 1.07 15.75
CA ARG A 1 19.89 1.31 14.34
C ARG A 1 21.02 0.32 14.03
N CYS A 2 20.89 -0.53 13.02
CA CYS A 2 21.98 -1.42 12.62
C CYS A 2 23.00 -0.60 11.81
N THR A 3 24.29 -0.71 12.12
CA THR A 3 25.37 0.12 11.52
C THR A 3 26.18 -0.62 10.47
N HIS A 4 25.85 -1.88 10.22
CA HIS A 4 26.58 -2.76 9.31
C HIS A 4 25.60 -3.66 8.57
N ARG A 5 26.08 -4.25 7.47
CA ARG A 5 25.30 -5.20 6.68
C ARG A 5 25.15 -6.51 7.46
N ILE A 6 23.91 -6.99 7.55
CA ILE A 6 23.58 -8.26 8.18
C ILE A 6 23.88 -9.40 7.20
N ASN A 7 24.56 -10.44 7.68
CA ASN A 7 24.98 -11.57 6.83
C ASN A 7 24.47 -12.94 7.30
N SER A 8 23.72 -13.01 8.42
CA SER A 8 23.13 -14.26 8.88
C SER A 8 21.75 -14.09 9.52
N TYR A 9 20.96 -15.16 9.50
CA TYR A 9 19.63 -15.20 10.10
C TYR A 9 19.69 -15.10 11.64
N GLU A 10 20.72 -15.67 12.27
CA GLU A 10 20.93 -15.62 13.72
C GLU A 10 21.23 -14.20 14.19
N GLU A 11 21.89 -13.40 13.35
CA GLU A 11 22.12 -11.98 13.62
C GLU A 11 20.82 -11.18 13.61
N LEU A 12 19.89 -11.48 12.68
CA LEU A 12 18.58 -10.83 12.62
C LEU A 12 17.76 -11.02 13.88
N ILE A 13 17.65 -12.26 14.38
CA ILE A 13 16.83 -12.57 15.56
C ILE A 13 17.37 -11.89 16.82
N LYS A 14 18.68 -11.62 16.87
CA LYS A 14 19.30 -10.94 18.00
C LYS A 14 19.02 -9.44 18.03
N LEU A 15 18.49 -8.86 16.96
CA LEU A 15 18.17 -7.45 16.91
C LEU A 15 16.91 -7.14 17.72
N PRO A 16 16.94 -6.08 18.56
CA PRO A 16 15.77 -5.70 19.34
C PRO A 16 14.61 -5.33 18.41
N GLY A 17 13.45 -5.94 18.65
CA GLY A 17 12.24 -5.74 17.84
C GLY A 17 12.09 -6.68 16.64
N ILE A 18 13.04 -7.60 16.41
CA ILE A 18 12.96 -8.60 15.33
C ILE A 18 12.73 -10.00 15.92
N GLY A 19 11.51 -10.50 15.77
CA GLY A 19 11.17 -11.90 16.06
C GLY A 19 11.35 -12.81 14.84
N GLU A 20 11.26 -14.13 15.04
CA GLU A 20 11.48 -15.13 13.98
C GLU A 20 10.66 -14.89 12.71
N SER A 21 9.37 -14.52 12.85
CA SER A 21 8.51 -14.25 11.70
C SER A 21 9.01 -13.08 10.84
N LEU A 22 9.53 -12.03 11.47
CA LEU A 22 10.08 -10.88 10.76
C LEU A 22 11.47 -11.21 10.20
N ALA A 23 12.30 -11.92 10.97
CA ALA A 23 13.62 -12.38 10.53
C ALA A 23 13.53 -13.24 9.27
N LYS A 24 12.54 -14.15 9.17
CA LYS A 24 12.35 -15.01 7.99
C LYS A 24 12.08 -14.20 6.73
N LYS A 25 11.22 -13.18 6.83
CA LYS A 25 10.88 -12.30 5.70
C LYS A 25 12.06 -11.42 5.28
N ILE A 26 12.82 -10.90 6.25
CA ILE A 26 14.03 -10.11 5.97
C ILE A 26 15.07 -11.00 5.29
N TRP A 27 15.25 -12.24 5.77
CA TRP A 27 16.19 -13.19 5.17
C TRP A 27 15.80 -13.58 3.74
N GLU A 28 14.51 -13.83 3.50
CA GLU A 28 13.98 -14.05 2.15
C GLU A 28 14.39 -12.91 1.20
N ILE A 29 14.17 -11.66 1.59
CA ILE A 29 14.54 -10.48 0.78
C ILE A 29 16.06 -10.40 0.55
N ILE A 30 16.88 -10.75 1.55
CA ILE A 30 18.34 -10.75 1.41
C ILE A 30 18.81 -11.81 0.40
N ASP A 31 18.16 -12.98 0.40
CA ASP A 31 18.53 -14.14 -0.41
C ASP A 31 18.03 -14.05 -1.86
N THR A 32 16.74 -13.72 -2.04
CA THR A 32 16.09 -13.68 -3.36
C THR A 32 16.13 -12.29 -4.01
N GLY A 33 16.39 -11.24 -3.23
CA GLY A 33 16.28 -9.85 -3.68
C GLY A 33 14.85 -9.32 -3.73
N SER A 34 13.85 -10.16 -3.44
CA SER A 34 12.44 -9.75 -3.40
C SER A 34 11.65 -10.53 -2.34
N PHE A 35 10.34 -10.29 -2.26
CA PHE A 35 9.47 -11.00 -1.34
C PHE A 35 8.24 -11.43 -2.14
N GLU A 36 8.17 -12.71 -2.49
CA GLU A 36 7.21 -13.24 -3.46
C GLU A 36 5.77 -12.89 -3.06
N LYS A 37 5.45 -12.97 -1.77
CA LYS A 37 4.10 -12.64 -1.26
C LYS A 37 3.72 -11.17 -1.42
N LEU A 38 4.69 -10.26 -1.48
CA LEU A 38 4.41 -8.85 -1.77
C LEU A 38 4.18 -8.65 -3.26
N GLU A 39 4.92 -9.34 -4.13
CA GLU A 39 4.74 -9.26 -5.59
C GLU A 39 3.37 -9.79 -6.01
N ASP A 40 2.97 -10.96 -5.51
CA ASP A 40 1.64 -11.52 -5.75
C ASP A 40 0.53 -10.59 -5.24
N PHE A 41 0.72 -10.01 -4.05
CA PHE A 41 -0.24 -9.08 -3.47
C PHE A 41 -0.34 -7.77 -4.26
N GLN A 42 0.79 -7.22 -4.72
CA GLN A 42 0.87 -6.01 -5.55
C GLN A 42 0.30 -6.23 -6.95
N SER A 43 0.42 -7.44 -7.51
CA SER A 43 -0.10 -7.78 -8.84
C SER A 43 -1.62 -7.93 -8.88
N SER A 44 -2.29 -8.01 -7.72
CA SER A 44 -3.73 -8.22 -7.64
C SER A 44 -4.54 -6.99 -8.08
N GLU A 45 -5.61 -7.22 -8.85
CA GLU A 45 -6.59 -6.18 -9.20
C GLU A 45 -7.12 -5.46 -7.96
N TYR A 46 -7.37 -6.23 -6.89
CA TYR A 46 -7.78 -5.71 -5.60
C TYR A 46 -6.82 -4.63 -5.08
N MET A 47 -5.51 -4.93 -5.04
CA MET A 47 -4.55 -3.98 -4.50
C MET A 47 -4.43 -2.74 -5.38
N ASN A 48 -4.43 -2.90 -6.70
CA ASN A 48 -4.43 -1.77 -7.64
C ASN A 48 -5.60 -0.82 -7.40
N VAL A 49 -6.81 -1.35 -7.23
CA VAL A 49 -8.02 -0.53 -7.01
C VAL A 49 -8.02 0.10 -5.62
N ILE A 50 -7.61 -0.64 -4.58
CA ILE A 50 -7.52 -0.10 -3.22
C ILE A 50 -6.48 1.02 -3.13
N THR A 51 -5.32 0.86 -3.78
CA THR A 51 -4.31 1.92 -3.87
C THR A 51 -4.83 3.12 -4.65
N LEU A 52 -5.47 2.90 -5.80
CA LEU A 52 -6.09 3.97 -6.61
C LEU A 52 -7.04 4.82 -5.76
N PHE A 53 -7.94 4.16 -5.03
CA PHE A 53 -8.92 4.84 -4.17
C PHE A 53 -8.29 5.46 -2.93
N GLY A 54 -7.28 4.83 -2.33
CA GLY A 54 -6.55 5.36 -1.16
C GLY A 54 -5.81 6.66 -1.44
N ASN A 55 -5.46 6.92 -2.71
CA ASN A 55 -4.84 8.19 -3.13
C ASN A 55 -5.84 9.34 -3.21
N VAL A 56 -7.15 9.08 -3.16
CA VAL A 56 -8.16 10.15 -3.14
C VAL A 56 -8.14 10.80 -1.77
N TRP A 57 -7.91 12.12 -1.72
CA TRP A 57 -7.92 12.85 -0.46
C TRP A 57 -9.25 12.68 0.29
N GLY A 58 -9.18 12.34 1.58
CA GLY A 58 -10.35 12.00 2.39
C GLY A 58 -10.88 10.58 2.21
N CYS A 59 -10.18 9.71 1.48
CA CYS A 59 -10.47 8.28 1.39
C CYS A 59 -9.46 7.46 2.23
N GLY A 60 -9.93 6.94 3.37
CA GLY A 60 -9.17 5.98 4.17
C GLY A 60 -9.37 4.52 3.72
N PRO A 61 -8.64 3.55 4.31
CA PRO A 61 -8.71 2.14 3.92
C PRO A 61 -10.12 1.54 3.95
N ASN A 62 -10.94 1.94 4.92
CA ASN A 62 -12.32 1.46 5.04
C ASN A 62 -13.21 1.94 3.89
N ILE A 63 -13.04 3.17 3.43
CA ILE A 63 -13.82 3.78 2.35
C ILE A 63 -13.40 3.17 1.01
N ALA A 64 -12.08 3.03 0.79
CA ALA A 64 -11.56 2.36 -0.40
C ALA A 64 -12.09 0.93 -0.53
N LYS A 65 -12.10 0.17 0.57
CA LYS A 65 -12.68 -1.18 0.60
C LYS A 65 -14.19 -1.14 0.33
N GLN A 66 -14.92 -0.23 0.96
CA GLN A 66 -16.36 -0.10 0.73
C GLN A 66 -16.70 0.19 -0.74
N TRP A 67 -15.93 1.05 -1.42
CA TRP A 67 -16.09 1.31 -2.85
C TRP A 67 -15.76 0.09 -3.71
N TYR A 68 -14.70 -0.64 -3.35
CA TYR A 68 -14.37 -1.89 -4.02
C TYR A 68 -15.51 -2.93 -3.89
N ASP A 69 -16.06 -3.08 -2.69
CA ASP A 69 -17.16 -4.01 -2.40
C ASP A 69 -18.46 -3.59 -3.11
N GLN A 70 -18.64 -2.29 -3.40
CA GLN A 70 -19.72 -1.78 -4.25
C GLN A 70 -19.49 -2.00 -5.76
N GLY A 71 -18.36 -2.59 -6.14
CA GLY A 71 -18.02 -2.88 -7.53
C GLY A 71 -17.34 -1.73 -8.27
N PHE A 72 -16.95 -0.66 -7.58
CA PHE A 72 -16.21 0.43 -8.22
C PHE A 72 -14.77 -0.01 -8.47
N ARG A 73 -14.23 0.33 -9.64
CA ARG A 73 -12.86 -0.01 -10.04
C ARG A 73 -12.06 1.18 -10.53
N THR A 74 -12.73 2.27 -10.92
CA THR A 74 -12.11 3.45 -11.53
C THR A 74 -12.47 4.74 -10.80
N LEU A 75 -11.70 5.80 -11.01
CA LEU A 75 -12.05 7.13 -10.50
C LEU A 75 -13.35 7.66 -11.13
N ASP A 76 -13.67 7.25 -12.35
CA ASP A 76 -14.93 7.63 -13.01
C ASP A 76 -16.15 6.95 -12.38
N ASP A 77 -16.00 5.71 -11.88
CA ASP A 77 -17.04 5.09 -11.04
C ASP A 77 -17.32 5.94 -9.80
N LEU A 78 -16.26 6.47 -9.17
CA LEU A 78 -16.42 7.35 -8.01
C LEU A 78 -17.13 8.66 -8.38
N ARG A 79 -16.75 9.27 -9.50
CA ARG A 79 -17.36 10.53 -9.98
C ARG A 79 -18.83 10.40 -10.34
N THR A 80 -19.25 9.23 -10.82
CA THR A 80 -20.61 9.02 -11.38
C THR A 80 -21.56 8.29 -10.44
N LYS A 81 -21.06 7.38 -9.60
CA LYS A 81 -21.88 6.45 -8.82
C LYS A 81 -21.69 6.58 -7.31
N ALA A 82 -20.53 7.05 -6.84
CA ALA A 82 -20.27 7.11 -5.41
C ALA A 82 -20.92 8.33 -4.75
N LYS A 83 -21.33 8.16 -3.49
CA LYS A 83 -21.68 9.28 -2.62
C LYS A 83 -20.40 9.78 -1.95
N LEU A 84 -19.99 10.99 -2.30
CA LEU A 84 -18.72 11.58 -1.89
C LEU A 84 -18.93 12.72 -0.90
N SER A 85 -18.08 12.80 0.13
CA SER A 85 -17.98 13.99 0.96
C SER A 85 -17.33 15.15 0.20
N ASP A 86 -17.48 16.38 0.69
CA ASP A 86 -16.88 17.57 0.07
C ASP A 86 -15.36 17.43 -0.11
N ASN A 87 -14.69 16.86 0.89
CA ASN A 87 -13.25 16.59 0.81
C ASN A 87 -12.92 15.57 -0.29
N GLN A 88 -13.71 14.52 -0.45
CA GLN A 88 -13.49 13.51 -1.50
C GLN A 88 -13.76 14.07 -2.89
N GLN A 89 -14.72 14.98 -3.04
CA GLN A 89 -14.95 15.68 -4.31
C GLN A 89 -13.76 16.55 -4.69
N VAL A 90 -13.21 17.31 -3.74
CA VAL A 90 -11.98 18.08 -3.94
C VAL A 90 -10.81 17.15 -4.27
N GLY A 91 -10.68 16.03 -3.54
CA GLY A 91 -9.66 15.02 -3.76
C GLY A 91 -9.71 14.37 -5.15
N LEU A 92 -10.89 14.15 -5.71
CA LEU A 92 -11.05 13.64 -7.07
C LEU A 92 -10.82 14.71 -8.15
N LYS A 93 -11.10 15.97 -7.83
CA LYS A 93 -10.90 17.10 -8.74
C LYS A 93 -9.41 17.38 -8.95
N TYR A 94 -8.62 17.35 -7.88
CA TYR A 94 -7.19 17.64 -7.88
C TYR A 94 -6.34 16.37 -7.65
N TYR A 95 -6.85 15.22 -8.10
CA TYR A 95 -6.22 13.91 -7.84
C TYR A 95 -4.76 13.88 -8.31
N ASP A 96 -4.52 14.27 -9.56
CA ASP A 96 -3.18 14.24 -10.16
C ASP A 96 -2.25 15.27 -9.50
N GLU A 97 -2.75 16.47 -9.20
CA GLU A 97 -1.98 17.53 -8.51
C GLU A 97 -1.54 17.11 -7.10
N PHE A 98 -2.38 16.35 -6.38
CA PHE A 98 -2.03 15.83 -5.06
C PHE A 98 -1.05 14.65 -5.10
N LEU A 99 -0.90 13.99 -6.24
CA LEU A 99 0.09 12.92 -6.42
C LEU A 99 1.48 13.45 -6.77
N GLU A 100 1.57 14.67 -7.29
CA GLU A 100 2.86 15.29 -7.57
C GLU A 100 3.66 15.48 -6.28
N ARG A 101 4.94 15.08 -6.31
CA ARG A 101 5.85 15.37 -5.20
C ARG A 101 6.14 16.86 -5.18
N MET A 102 5.97 17.45 -4.00
CA MET A 102 6.47 18.80 -3.78
C MET A 102 8.00 18.83 -4.03
N PRO A 103 8.50 19.80 -4.81
CA PRO A 103 9.91 19.92 -5.15
C PRO A 103 10.79 20.28 -3.95
#